data_AF-A0A8K0G1B1-F1
#
_entry.id   AF-A0A8K0G1B1-F1
#
_cell.length_a   1.000
_cell.length_b   1.000
_cell.length_c   1.000
_cell.angle_alpha   90.00
_cell.angle_beta   90.00
_cell.angle_gamma   90.00
#
_symmetry.space_group_name_H-M   'P 1'
#
loop_
_entity.id
_entity.type
_entity.pdbx_description
1 polymer ?
#
loop_
_entity_poly.entity_id
_entity_poly.type
_entity_poly.pdbx_seq_one_letter_code
_entity_poly.pdbx_strand_id
1 'polypeptide(L)'
;MREALERVRSIAKQAAGISTRLQGDSKRIENRCNQVQEEVGKFMGSYMRAVEEHHRRLDDQINQAREEKLQSIELQQIEVQKRLRDVKDVVVFTDELLTEGTDVEVLSFVKPILKKLERYSKLEPLPEIRITENLQFLPREIVDRSENICPLYGIITTQTVSPKHCILNQEGK
;
A
#
# COMPACT_ATOMS: atom_id res chain seq x y z
N MET A 1 22.79 -28.21 79.47
CA MET A 1 22.08 -26.91 79.35
C MET A 1 22.85 -25.89 78.51
N ARG A 2 24.13 -25.61 78.80
CA ARG A 2 24.96 -24.63 78.06
C ARG A 2 25.10 -24.91 76.55
N GLU A 3 25.35 -26.17 76.19
CA GLU A 3 25.43 -26.60 74.78
C GLU A 3 24.11 -26.45 74.02
N ALA A 4 22.98 -26.71 74.68
CA ALA A 4 21.66 -26.52 74.08
C ALA A 4 21.39 -25.04 73.80
N LEU A 5 21.79 -24.15 74.70
CA LEU A 5 21.68 -22.70 74.53
C LEU A 5 22.58 -22.17 73.40
N GLU A 6 23.80 -22.69 73.25
CA GLU A 6 24.67 -22.37 72.10
C GLU A 6 24.10 -22.87 70.77
N ARG A 7 23.50 -24.07 70.73
CA ARG A 7 22.80 -24.56 69.54
C ARG A 7 21.63 -23.65 69.16
N VAL A 8 20.80 -23.24 70.12
CA VAL A 8 19.67 -22.32 69.89
C VAL A 8 20.15 -20.95 69.39
N ARG A 9 21.24 -20.39 69.95
CA ARG A 9 21.85 -19.15 69.46
C ARG A 9 22.34 -19.26 68.02
N SER A 10 22.98 -20.37 67.67
CA SER A 10 23.46 -20.64 66.32
C SER A 10 22.30 -20.71 65.32
N ILE A 11 21.22 -21.42 65.67
CA ILE A 11 20.00 -21.51 64.85
C ILE A 11 19.36 -20.13 64.67
N ALA A 12 19.24 -19.34 65.74
CA ALA A 12 18.68 -17.99 65.66
C ALA A 12 19.50 -17.09 64.71
N LYS A 13 20.84 -17.17 64.78
CA LYS A 13 21.73 -16.43 63.87
C LYS A 13 21.58 -16.89 62.42
N GLN A 14 21.45 -18.20 62.19
CA GLN A 14 21.21 -18.75 60.86
C GLN A 14 19.85 -18.31 60.30
N ALA A 15 18.78 -18.37 61.09
CA ALA A 15 17.45 -17.95 60.71
C ALA A 15 17.41 -16.45 60.35
N ALA A 16 18.07 -15.60 61.13
CA ALA A 16 18.22 -14.18 60.83
C ALA A 16 18.95 -13.96 59.50
N GLY A 17 20.06 -14.68 59.26
CA GLY A 17 20.80 -14.60 58.00
C GLY A 17 20.00 -15.05 56.78
N ILE A 18 19.22 -16.13 56.92
CA ILE A 18 18.31 -16.59 55.86
C ILE A 18 17.21 -15.56 55.59
N SER A 19 16.62 -14.98 56.65
CA SER A 19 15.59 -13.94 56.51
C SER A 19 16.10 -12.71 55.75
N THR A 20 17.31 -12.22 56.07
CA THR A 20 17.91 -11.09 55.34
C THR A 20 18.18 -11.43 53.87
N ARG A 21 18.66 -12.65 53.59
CA ARG A 21 18.87 -13.11 52.21
C ARG A 21 17.56 -13.18 51.43
N LEU A 22 16.50 -13.73 52.01
CA LEU A 22 15.18 -13.81 51.38
C LEU A 22 14.61 -12.42 51.08
N GLN A 23 14.79 -11.45 51.98
CA GLN A 23 14.40 -10.06 51.71
C GLN A 23 15.19 -9.45 50.54
N GLY A 24 16.50 -9.69 50.49
CA GLY A 24 17.36 -9.26 49.38
C GLY A 24 16.97 -9.90 48.04
N ASP A 25 16.67 -11.20 48.07
CA ASP A 25 16.21 -11.94 46.89
C ASP A 25 14.84 -11.44 46.41
N SER A 26 13.90 -11.19 47.33
CA SER A 26 12.59 -10.61 47.00
C SER A 26 12.72 -9.25 46.30
N LYS A 27 13.56 -8.36 46.81
CA LYS A 27 13.81 -7.05 46.19
C LYS A 27 14.47 -7.16 44.82
N ARG A 28 15.39 -8.11 44.65
CA ARG A 28 16.04 -8.37 43.36
C ARG A 28 15.04 -8.88 42.32
N ILE A 29 14.15 -9.78 42.73
CA ILE A 29 13.07 -10.30 41.88
C ILE A 29 12.14 -9.17 41.48
N GLU A 30 11.67 -8.36 42.43
CA GLU A 30 10.76 -7.23 42.17
C GLU A 30 11.39 -6.21 41.21
N ASN A 31 12.66 -5.85 41.41
CA ASN A 31 13.39 -4.98 40.49
C ASN A 31 13.48 -5.59 39.09
N ARG A 32 13.74 -6.90 38.96
CA ARG A 32 13.81 -7.55 37.65
C ARG A 32 12.45 -7.59 36.96
N CYS A 33 11.37 -7.84 37.70
CA CYS A 33 10.01 -7.77 37.18
C CYS A 33 9.69 -6.37 36.64
N ASN A 34 10.03 -5.32 37.39
CA ASN A 34 9.82 -3.93 36.96
C ASN A 34 10.60 -3.59 35.69
N GLN A 35 11.87 -4.02 35.61
CA GLN A 35 12.69 -3.82 34.40
C GLN A 35 12.09 -4.51 33.18
N VAL A 36 11.68 -5.78 33.31
CA VAL A 36 11.05 -6.52 32.19
C VAL A 36 9.73 -5.86 31.79
N GLN A 37 8.95 -5.36 32.75
CA GLN A 37 7.71 -4.63 32.46
C GLN A 37 7.98 -3.36 31.64
N GLU A 38 9.02 -2.61 31.96
CA GLU A 38 9.43 -1.44 31.16
C GLU A 38 9.93 -1.82 29.76
N GLU A 39 10.72 -2.89 29.65
CA GLU A 39 11.22 -3.41 28.36
C GLU A 39 10.06 -3.80 27.44
N VAL A 40 9.09 -4.55 27.97
CA VAL A 40 7.85 -4.93 27.26
C VAL A 40 7.07 -3.68 26.84
N GLY A 41 6.89 -2.72 27.75
CA GLY A 41 6.17 -1.47 27.43
C GLY A 41 6.83 -0.68 26.30
N LYS A 42 8.16 -0.53 26.33
CA LYS A 42 8.93 0.16 25.28
C LYS A 42 8.84 -0.57 23.94
N PHE A 43 8.99 -1.89 23.95
CA PHE A 43 8.88 -2.71 22.75
C PHE A 43 7.49 -2.60 22.12
N MET A 44 6.43 -2.82 22.92
CA MET A 44 5.05 -2.76 22.44
C MET A 44 4.68 -1.37 21.93
N GLY A 45 5.10 -0.31 22.64
CA GLY A 45 4.88 1.06 22.17
C GLY A 45 5.59 1.36 20.85
N SER A 46 6.78 0.79 20.62
CA SER A 46 7.46 0.91 19.33
C SER A 46 6.77 0.12 18.22
N TYR A 47 6.31 -1.10 18.53
CA TYR A 47 5.61 -1.95 17.57
C TYR A 47 4.27 -1.34 17.14
N MET A 48 3.48 -0.81 18.08
CA MET A 48 2.21 -0.14 17.77
C MET A 48 2.41 1.06 16.84
N ARG A 49 3.42 1.92 17.11
CA ARG A 49 3.75 3.04 16.22
C ARG A 49 4.12 2.60 14.81
N ALA A 50 4.90 1.53 14.69
CA ALA A 50 5.27 0.97 13.39
C ALA A 50 4.05 0.44 12.63
N VAL A 51 3.10 -0.20 13.33
CA VAL A 51 1.82 -0.66 12.75
C VAL A 51 0.95 0.53 12.30
N GLU A 52 0.84 1.58 13.12
CA GLU A 52 0.08 2.79 12.77
C GLU A 52 0.68 3.54 11.57
N GLU A 53 2.01 3.64 11.50
CA GLU A 53 2.71 4.22 10.37
C GLU A 53 2.54 3.39 9.10
N HIS A 54 2.59 2.05 9.22
CA HIS A 54 2.29 1.16 8.11
C HIS A 54 0.85 1.30 7.61
N HIS A 55 -0.13 1.39 8.51
CA HIS A 55 -1.52 1.68 8.15
C HIS A 55 -1.65 2.96 7.34
N ARG A 56 -1.04 4.06 7.80
CA ARG A 56 -1.05 5.34 7.06
C ARG A 56 -0.41 5.21 5.68
N ARG A 57 0.72 4.51 5.57
CA ARG A 57 1.38 4.26 4.28
C ARG A 57 0.50 3.45 3.33
N LEU A 58 -0.25 2.46 3.84
CA LEU A 58 -1.20 1.71 3.03
C LEU A 58 -2.34 2.61 2.53
N ASP A 59 -2.91 3.46 3.40
CA ASP A 59 -3.93 4.42 2.99
C ASP A 59 -3.43 5.39 1.91
N ASP A 60 -2.21 5.90 2.09
CA ASP A 60 -1.56 6.79 1.10
C ASP A 60 -1.38 6.08 -0.24
N GLN A 61 -0.96 4.82 -0.25
CA GLN A 61 -0.85 4.01 -1.47
C GLN A 61 -2.21 3.82 -2.16
N ILE A 62 -3.29 3.61 -1.40
CA ILE A 62 -4.65 3.49 -1.96
C ILE A 62 -5.08 4.80 -2.59
N ASN A 63 -4.85 5.92 -1.90
CA ASN A 63 -5.24 7.25 -2.36
C ASN A 63 -4.45 7.65 -3.61
N GLN A 64 -3.14 7.44 -3.60
CA GLN A 64 -2.29 7.68 -4.76
C GLN A 64 -2.75 6.86 -5.97
N ALA A 65 -2.96 5.55 -5.80
CA ALA A 65 -3.42 4.69 -6.89
C ALA A 65 -4.81 5.11 -7.42
N ARG A 66 -5.68 5.65 -6.56
CA ARG A 66 -6.98 6.20 -6.96
C ARG A 66 -6.82 7.47 -7.78
N GLU A 67 -6.01 8.42 -7.30
CA GLU A 67 -5.75 9.69 -7.99
C GLU A 67 -5.14 9.46 -9.36
N GLU A 68 -4.11 8.61 -9.46
CA GLU A 68 -3.47 8.25 -10.73
C GLU A 68 -4.47 7.64 -11.73
N LYS A 69 -5.33 6.72 -11.27
CA LYS A 69 -6.37 6.11 -12.12
C LYS A 69 -7.41 7.12 -12.57
N LEU A 70 -7.92 7.97 -11.68
CA LEU A 70 -8.92 8.99 -12.01
C LEU A 70 -8.35 10.05 -12.96
N GLN A 71 -7.10 10.48 -12.76
CA GLN A 71 -6.43 11.41 -13.65
C GLN A 71 -6.22 10.80 -15.03
N SER A 72 -5.86 9.52 -15.11
CA SER A 72 -5.74 8.82 -16.40
C SER A 72 -7.08 8.76 -17.14
N ILE A 73 -8.19 8.51 -16.43
CA ILE A 73 -9.55 8.54 -17.00
C ILE A 73 -9.86 9.93 -17.54
N GLU A 74 -9.60 10.98 -16.77
CA GLU A 74 -9.89 12.36 -17.17
C GLU A 74 -9.14 12.76 -18.44
N LEU A 75 -7.83 12.46 -18.50
CA LEU A 75 -7.01 12.73 -19.69
C LEU A 75 -7.53 12.01 -20.93
N GLN A 76 -7.90 10.73 -20.79
CA GLN A 76 -8.49 9.96 -21.90
C GLN A 76 -9.85 10.51 -22.32
N GLN A 77 -10.69 10.92 -21.36
CA GLN A 77 -12.00 11.51 -21.66
C GLN A 77 -11.85 12.82 -22.43
N ILE A 78 -10.90 13.68 -22.05
CA ILE A 78 -10.58 14.93 -22.76
C ILE A 78 -10.13 14.62 -24.19
N GLU A 79 -9.24 13.65 -24.39
CA GLU A 79 -8.74 13.26 -25.70
C GLU A 79 -9.88 12.75 -26.61
N VAL A 80 -10.74 11.87 -26.09
CA VAL A 80 -11.90 11.34 -26.82
C VAL A 80 -12.89 12.45 -27.16
N GLN A 81 -13.21 13.33 -26.22
CA GLN A 81 -14.13 14.46 -26.47
C GLN A 81 -13.59 15.44 -27.51
N LYS A 82 -12.28 15.71 -27.49
CA LYS A 82 -11.63 16.56 -28.50
C LYS A 82 -11.73 15.91 -29.89
N ARG A 83 -11.36 14.64 -30.01
CA ARG A 83 -11.45 13.90 -31.28
C ARG A 83 -12.90 13.83 -31.78
N LEU A 84 -13.86 13.61 -30.89
CA LEU A 84 -15.29 13.60 -31.23
C LEU A 84 -15.75 14.95 -31.79
N ARG A 85 -15.38 16.06 -31.15
CA ARG A 85 -15.71 17.40 -31.62
C ARG A 85 -15.09 17.67 -32.99
N ASP A 86 -13.80 17.39 -33.14
CA ASP A 86 -13.08 17.63 -34.39
C ASP A 86 -13.68 16.83 -35.57
N VAL A 87 -14.08 15.58 -35.33
CA VAL A 87 -14.75 14.74 -36.35
C VAL A 87 -16.16 15.25 -36.64
N LYS A 88 -16.94 15.58 -35.59
CA LYS A 88 -18.31 16.08 -35.74
C LYS A 88 -18.34 17.38 -36.56
N ASP A 89 -17.45 18.32 -36.27
CA ASP A 89 -17.38 19.59 -36.98
C ASP A 89 -17.06 19.38 -38.47
N VAL A 90 -16.17 18.43 -38.78
CA VAL A 90 -15.87 18.08 -40.18
C VAL A 90 -17.06 17.41 -40.86
N VAL A 91 -17.75 16.49 -40.19
CA VAL A 91 -18.93 15.83 -40.75
C VAL A 91 -20.04 16.84 -41.02
N VAL A 92 -20.41 17.65 -40.03
CA VAL A 92 -21.47 18.67 -40.16
C VAL A 92 -21.14 19.65 -41.28
N PHE A 93 -19.93 20.22 -41.28
CA PHE A 93 -19.52 21.18 -42.32
C PHE A 93 -19.48 20.55 -43.72
N THR A 94 -19.03 19.30 -43.83
CA THR A 94 -19.00 18.61 -45.13
C THR A 94 -20.42 18.31 -45.62
N ASP A 95 -21.31 17.90 -44.72
CA ASP A 95 -22.71 17.63 -45.04
C ASP A 95 -23.42 18.90 -45.53
N GLU A 96 -23.32 20.00 -44.77
CA GLU A 96 -23.86 21.32 -45.14
C GLU A 96 -23.30 21.82 -46.48
N LEU A 97 -22.00 21.67 -46.71
CA LEU A 97 -21.39 22.08 -47.99
C LEU A 97 -21.91 21.26 -49.18
N LEU A 98 -22.19 19.97 -48.98
CA LEU A 98 -22.68 19.08 -50.05
C LEU A 98 -24.19 19.27 -50.31
N THR A 99 -24.96 19.64 -49.30
CA THR A 99 -26.43 19.81 -49.41
C THR A 99 -26.84 21.22 -49.82
N GLU A 100 -26.18 22.25 -49.29
CA GLU A 100 -26.60 23.65 -49.41
C GLU A 100 -25.56 24.54 -50.11
N GLY A 101 -24.35 24.03 -50.31
CA GLY A 101 -23.25 24.80 -50.91
C GLY A 101 -23.41 25.04 -52.41
N THR A 102 -22.97 26.22 -52.86
CA THR A 102 -22.89 26.53 -54.29
C THR A 102 -21.69 25.83 -54.94
N ASP A 103 -21.74 25.60 -56.27
CA ASP A 103 -20.64 24.94 -57.01
C ASP A 103 -19.28 25.60 -56.79
N VAL A 104 -19.23 26.93 -56.65
CA VAL A 104 -18.00 27.69 -56.42
C VAL A 104 -17.45 27.44 -55.00
N GLU A 105 -18.31 27.37 -53.99
CA GLU A 105 -17.94 27.06 -52.61
C GLU A 105 -17.46 25.62 -52.50
N VAL A 106 -18.18 24.68 -53.10
CA VAL A 106 -17.82 23.26 -53.15
C VAL A 106 -16.42 23.10 -53.77
N LEU A 107 -16.17 23.68 -54.95
CA LEU A 107 -14.87 23.61 -55.61
C LEU A 107 -13.74 24.27 -54.79
N SER A 108 -14.05 25.33 -54.05
CA SER A 108 -13.08 26.04 -53.20
C SER A 108 -12.66 25.23 -51.98
N PHE A 109 -13.57 24.45 -51.39
CA PHE A 109 -13.32 23.69 -50.16
C PHE A 109 -13.06 22.18 -50.37
N VAL A 110 -13.27 21.64 -51.57
CA VAL A 110 -13.16 20.18 -51.83
C VAL A 110 -11.79 19.61 -51.46
N LYS A 111 -10.68 20.30 -51.81
CA LYS A 111 -9.31 19.85 -51.53
C LYS A 111 -8.97 19.86 -50.03
N PRO A 112 -9.18 20.97 -49.28
CA PRO A 112 -8.89 20.98 -47.85
C PRO A 112 -9.80 20.03 -47.05
N ILE A 113 -11.06 19.85 -47.46
CA ILE A 113 -11.98 18.90 -46.81
C ILE A 113 -11.54 17.46 -47.08
N LEU A 114 -11.27 17.07 -48.33
CA LEU A 114 -10.77 15.73 -48.65
C LEU A 114 -9.52 15.38 -47.85
N LYS A 115 -8.57 16.32 -47.73
CA LYS A 115 -7.37 16.14 -46.91
C LYS A 115 -7.69 15.92 -45.43
N LYS A 116 -8.70 16.61 -44.88
CA LYS A 116 -9.17 16.38 -43.50
C LYS A 116 -9.88 15.03 -43.35
N LEU A 117 -10.78 14.68 -44.26
CA LEU A 117 -11.50 13.41 -44.25
C LEU A 117 -10.54 12.22 -44.38
N GLU A 118 -9.57 12.31 -45.28
CA GLU A 118 -8.52 11.29 -45.42
C GLU A 118 -7.75 11.11 -44.12
N ARG A 119 -7.40 12.22 -43.44
CA ARG A 119 -6.71 12.18 -42.15
C ARG A 119 -7.53 11.39 -41.12
N TYR A 120 -8.84 11.64 -41.00
CA TYR A 120 -9.69 10.93 -40.04
C TYR A 120 -10.01 9.48 -40.46
N SER A 121 -10.12 9.20 -41.76
CA SER A 121 -10.34 7.85 -42.29
C SER A 121 -9.15 6.90 -42.09
N LYS A 122 -7.95 7.47 -41.96
CA LYS A 122 -6.70 6.75 -41.69
C LYS A 122 -6.36 6.67 -40.20
N LEU A 123 -7.13 7.29 -39.32
CA LEU A 123 -6.90 7.15 -37.88
C LEU A 123 -7.30 5.73 -37.46
N GLU A 124 -6.42 5.07 -36.71
CA GLU A 124 -6.78 3.82 -36.05
C GLU A 124 -8.02 4.00 -35.16
N PRO A 125 -8.84 2.95 -34.99
CA PRO A 125 -9.86 2.90 -33.96
C PRO A 125 -9.26 3.38 -32.64
N LEU A 126 -10.01 4.15 -31.85
CA LEU A 126 -9.55 4.52 -30.52
C LEU A 126 -9.14 3.24 -29.78
N PRO A 127 -7.91 3.16 -29.22
CA PRO A 127 -7.49 1.99 -28.48
C PRO A 127 -8.52 1.73 -27.38
N GLU A 128 -8.86 0.45 -27.18
CA GLU A 128 -9.80 0.06 -26.12
C GLU A 128 -9.25 0.57 -24.78
N ILE A 129 -9.99 1.50 -24.17
CA ILE A 129 -9.60 2.11 -22.90
C ILE A 129 -9.77 1.03 -21.81
N ARG A 130 -8.69 0.31 -21.52
CA ARG A 130 -8.65 -0.70 -20.45
C ARG A 130 -8.02 -0.08 -19.21
N ILE A 131 -8.82 0.67 -18.44
CA ILE A 131 -8.41 1.07 -17.10
C ILE A 131 -8.39 -0.19 -16.24
N THR A 132 -7.22 -0.56 -15.76
CA THR A 132 -7.05 -1.79 -14.99
C THR A 132 -7.58 -1.58 -13.56
N GLU A 133 -8.57 -2.36 -13.15
CA GLU A 133 -9.14 -2.32 -11.79
C GLU A 133 -8.22 -2.94 -10.73
N ASN A 134 -7.08 -3.53 -11.14
CA ASN A 134 -6.19 -4.24 -10.24
C ASN A 134 -5.65 -3.29 -9.16
N LEU A 135 -6.18 -3.46 -7.96
CA LEU A 135 -5.67 -2.96 -6.69
C LEU A 135 -6.06 -4.03 -5.67
N GLN A 136 -5.07 -4.70 -5.09
CA GLN A 136 -5.28 -5.83 -4.21
C GLN A 136 -4.49 -5.63 -2.93
N PHE A 137 -5.13 -5.94 -1.80
CA PHE A 137 -4.46 -6.02 -0.51
C PHE A 137 -4.07 -7.47 -0.22
N LEU A 138 -2.80 -7.69 0.08
CA LEU A 138 -2.23 -9.00 0.36
C LEU A 138 -1.84 -9.07 1.85
N PRO A 139 -2.74 -9.51 2.74
CA PRO A 139 -2.56 -9.41 4.19
C PRO A 139 -1.46 -10.32 4.75
N ARG A 140 -1.00 -11.32 3.98
CA ARG A 140 -0.01 -12.31 4.42
C ARG A 140 1.42 -12.01 3.96
N GLU A 141 1.56 -11.05 3.05
CA GLU A 141 2.86 -10.65 2.54
C GLU A 141 3.57 -9.74 3.52
N ILE A 142 4.89 -9.91 3.63
CA ILE A 142 5.73 -9.19 4.58
C ILE A 142 6.29 -7.94 3.89
N VAL A 143 6.22 -6.80 4.59
CA VAL A 143 6.90 -5.57 4.15
C VAL A 143 8.40 -5.82 4.16
N ASP A 144 9.09 -5.45 3.07
CA ASP A 144 10.53 -5.69 2.94
C ASP A 144 11.30 -5.22 4.19
N ARG A 145 12.23 -6.05 4.64
CA ARG A 145 12.66 -6.16 6.05
C ARG A 145 13.58 -5.03 6.54
N SER A 146 13.66 -3.89 5.86
CA SER A 146 14.78 -2.96 6.04
C SER A 146 14.67 -2.02 7.24
N GLU A 147 13.48 -1.78 7.81
CA GLU A 147 13.31 -0.63 8.72
C GLU A 147 12.56 -0.91 10.04
N ASN A 148 11.87 -2.04 10.18
CA ASN A 148 11.01 -2.28 11.34
C ASN A 148 11.59 -3.33 12.29
N ILE A 149 11.44 -3.07 13.59
CA ILE A 149 11.87 -3.96 14.70
C ILE A 149 11.19 -5.33 14.61
N CYS A 150 10.01 -5.40 13.98
CA CYS A 150 9.23 -6.61 13.76
C CYS A 150 8.71 -6.66 12.32
N PRO A 151 8.48 -7.87 11.77
CA PRO A 151 7.86 -8.00 10.47
C PRO A 151 6.44 -7.44 10.51
N LEU A 152 6.16 -6.50 9.62
CA LEU A 152 4.82 -5.99 9.38
C LEU A 152 4.22 -6.73 8.18
N TYR A 153 2.91 -6.96 8.24
CA TYR A 153 2.18 -7.72 7.24
C TYR A 153 1.18 -6.83 6.51
N GLY A 154 0.88 -7.18 5.26
CA GLY A 154 -0.05 -6.45 4.42
C GLY A 154 0.68 -5.53 3.45
N ILE A 155 0.57 -5.84 2.16
CA ILE A 155 1.04 -4.96 1.07
C ILE A 155 -0.10 -4.68 0.10
N ILE A 156 -0.04 -3.56 -0.60
CA ILE A 156 -0.94 -3.24 -1.71
C ILE A 156 -0.19 -3.48 -3.03
N THR A 157 -0.86 -4.14 -3.97
CA THR A 157 -0.34 -4.33 -5.33
C THR A 157 -1.34 -3.88 -6.37
N THR A 158 -0.84 -3.25 -7.43
CA THR A 158 -1.60 -2.94 -8.66
C THR A 158 -1.37 -3.98 -9.76
N GLN A 159 -0.51 -4.98 -9.51
CA GLN A 159 -0.24 -6.08 -10.42
C GLN A 159 -1.18 -7.25 -10.12
N THR A 160 -1.70 -7.90 -11.16
CA THR A 160 -2.42 -9.18 -11.01
C THR A 160 -1.40 -10.25 -10.63
N VAL A 161 -1.41 -10.69 -9.38
CA VAL A 161 -0.49 -11.76 -8.95
C VAL A 161 -0.89 -13.04 -9.68
N SER A 162 -0.07 -13.45 -10.65
CA SER A 162 -0.29 -14.65 -11.44
C SER A 162 0.09 -15.90 -10.61
N PRO A 163 -0.68 -17.01 -10.66
CA PRO A 163 -0.41 -18.25 -9.90
C PRO A 163 1.00 -18.85 -10.11
N LYS A 164 1.73 -18.41 -11.14
CA LYS A 164 3.08 -18.85 -11.48
C LYS A 164 4.17 -18.31 -10.55
N HIS A 165 3.87 -17.30 -9.73
CA HIS A 165 4.80 -16.78 -8.70
C HIS A 165 4.56 -17.39 -7.31
N CYS A 166 3.62 -18.35 -7.18
CA CYS A 166 3.51 -19.18 -5.99
C CYS A 166 4.64 -20.23 -5.98
N ILE A 167 5.73 -19.96 -5.27
CA ILE A 167 6.74 -21.00 -5.00
C ILE A 167 6.21 -21.86 -3.85
N LEU A 168 5.77 -23.07 -4.19
CA LEU A 168 5.46 -24.14 -3.24
C LEU A 168 6.79 -24.67 -2.70
N ASN A 169 7.23 -24.19 -1.53
CA ASN A 169 8.35 -24.82 -0.82
C ASN A 169 7.86 -26.13 -0.20
N GLN A 170 7.97 -27.23 -0.95
CA GLN A 170 7.94 -28.57 -0.39
C GLN A 170 9.31 -28.86 0.21
N GLU A 171 9.50 -28.56 1.50
CA GLU A 171 10.62 -29.12 2.23
C GLU A 171 10.32 -30.59 2.54
N GLY A 172 10.77 -31.45 1.63
CA GLY A 172 10.87 -32.89 1.81
C GLY A 172 12.32 -33.34 1.66
N LYS A 173 13.05 -33.38 2.78
CA LYS A 173 14.02 -34.44 3.11
C LYS A 173 14.51 -34.32 4.55
#